data_AF-A0AA51L7T5-F1
#
_entry.id   AF-A0AA51L7T5-F1
#
_cell.length_a   1.000
_cell.length_b   1.000
_cell.length_c   1.000
_cell.angle_alpha   90.00
_cell.angle_beta   90.00
_cell.angle_gamma   90.00
#
_symmetry.space_group_name_H-M   'P 1'
#
loop_
_entity.id
_entity.type
_entity.pdbx_description
1 polymer ?
#
loop_
_entity_poly.entity_id
_entity_poly.type
_entity_poly.pdbx_seq_one_letter_code
_entity_poly.pdbx_strand_id
1 'polypeptide(L)'
;MAKYRIVRTDFWNNPIVMEEMSPEDKYFYLYLLTNPQTTQIGIYRITKKQMAFDLGYSIESVQALMDRFTQHYNLIRYNPETRELAIKNWGKDHLENCGKPVMDCILSELKEVEDRSLIRYVAELIRNPDIRSLYESFYIHEEIFFGSEEKN
;
A
#
# COMPACT_ATOMS: atom_id res chain seq x y z
N MET A 1 12.11 11.98 5.62
CA MET A 1 11.75 10.89 4.68
C MET A 1 12.36 11.16 3.31
N ALA A 2 12.39 10.13 2.44
CA ALA A 2 12.99 10.22 1.12
C ALA A 2 12.34 11.34 0.28
N LYS A 3 13.17 12.12 -0.43
CA LYS A 3 12.71 13.23 -1.29
C LYS A 3 12.21 12.78 -2.66
N TYR A 4 12.35 11.49 -2.97
CA TYR A 4 12.03 10.91 -4.26
C TYR A 4 11.40 9.53 -4.08
N ARG A 5 10.51 9.19 -5.02
CA ARG A 5 9.88 7.87 -5.15
C ARG A 5 10.30 7.31 -6.50
N ILE A 6 10.92 6.13 -6.50
CA ILE A 6 11.38 5.48 -7.73
C ILE A 6 10.25 4.59 -8.23
N VAL A 7 9.85 4.79 -9.48
CA VAL A 7 8.99 3.84 -10.19
C VAL A 7 9.87 3.08 -11.18
N ARG A 8 9.93 1.75 -11.05
CA ARG A 8 10.70 0.91 -11.97
C ARG A 8 10.11 1.00 -13.37
N THR A 9 10.95 1.03 -14.40
CA THR A 9 10.50 1.06 -15.80
C THR A 9 9.65 -0.16 -16.18
N ASP A 10 9.88 -1.30 -15.50
CA ASP A 10 9.08 -2.52 -15.62
C ASP A 10 7.59 -2.32 -15.30
N PHE A 11 7.24 -1.22 -14.61
CA PHE A 11 5.86 -0.79 -14.43
C PHE A 11 5.07 -0.80 -15.75
N TRP A 12 5.67 -0.31 -16.84
CA TRP A 12 5.03 -0.23 -18.15
C TRP A 12 4.90 -1.59 -18.86
N ASN A 13 5.64 -2.60 -18.40
CA ASN A 13 5.58 -3.97 -18.92
C ASN A 13 4.60 -4.85 -18.14
N ASN A 14 3.97 -4.34 -17.08
CA ASN A 14 2.96 -5.07 -16.34
C ASN A 14 1.72 -5.29 -17.24
N PRO A 15 1.24 -6.53 -17.43
CA PRO A 15 0.11 -6.81 -18.34
C PRO A 15 -1.15 -6.01 -18.01
N ILE A 16 -1.50 -5.85 -16.73
CA ILE A 16 -2.66 -5.05 -16.30
C ILE A 16 -2.45 -3.59 -16.69
N VAL A 17 -1.27 -3.04 -16.44
CA VAL A 17 -0.93 -1.66 -16.83
C VAL A 17 -0.97 -1.50 -18.35
N MET A 18 -0.43 -2.46 -19.10
CA MET A 18 -0.31 -2.36 -20.55
C MET A 18 -1.66 -2.50 -21.26
N GLU A 19 -2.44 -3.52 -20.89
CA GLU A 19 -3.59 -4.00 -21.67
C GLU A 19 -4.95 -3.61 -21.08
N GLU A 20 -5.05 -3.48 -19.75
CA GLU A 20 -6.34 -3.28 -19.06
C GLU A 20 -6.55 -1.83 -18.61
N MET A 21 -5.47 -1.14 -18.21
CA MET A 21 -5.57 0.22 -17.67
C MET A 21 -5.77 1.29 -18.74
N SER A 22 -6.79 2.13 -18.51
CA SER A 22 -6.97 3.38 -19.25
C SER A 22 -5.85 4.39 -18.95
N PRO A 23 -5.68 5.45 -19.75
CA PRO A 23 -4.74 6.53 -19.42
C PRO A 23 -5.00 7.17 -18.05
N GLU A 24 -6.27 7.29 -17.66
CA GLU A 24 -6.68 7.81 -16.35
C GLU A 24 -6.23 6.87 -15.22
N ASP A 25 -6.41 5.56 -15.39
CA ASP A 25 -5.96 4.57 -14.40
C ASP A 25 -4.44 4.58 -14.26
N LYS A 26 -3.69 4.68 -15.37
CA LYS A 26 -2.21 4.76 -15.36
C LYS A 26 -1.75 5.98 -14.57
N TYR A 27 -2.35 7.14 -14.81
CA TYR A 27 -2.03 8.37 -14.10
C TYR A 27 -2.37 8.24 -12.61
N PHE A 28 -3.54 7.71 -12.28
CA PHE A 28 -3.94 7.48 -10.90
C PHE A 28 -3.00 6.51 -10.18
N TYR A 29 -2.59 5.42 -10.84
CA TYR A 29 -1.66 4.46 -10.23
C TYR A 29 -0.30 5.09 -9.93
N LEU A 30 0.25 5.83 -10.90
CA LEU A 30 1.51 6.57 -10.69
C LEU A 30 1.36 7.56 -9.52
N TYR A 31 0.23 8.26 -9.41
CA TYR A 31 -0.05 9.13 -8.28
C TYR A 31 -0.08 8.37 -6.94
N LEU A 32 -0.74 7.21 -6.86
CA LEU A 32 -0.75 6.39 -5.64
C LEU A 32 0.68 5.95 -5.24
N LEU A 33 1.54 5.66 -6.21
CA LEU A 33 2.92 5.25 -5.95
C LEU A 33 3.84 6.42 -5.52
N THR A 34 3.50 7.66 -5.88
CA THR A 34 4.47 8.78 -5.84
C THR A 34 4.01 10.03 -5.13
N ASN A 35 2.77 10.10 -4.66
CA ASN A 35 2.28 11.28 -3.93
C ASN A 35 3.06 11.51 -2.62
N PRO A 36 3.02 12.73 -2.06
CA PRO A 36 3.84 13.10 -0.90
C PRO A 36 3.54 12.29 0.38
N GLN A 37 2.38 11.64 0.47
CA GLN A 37 1.96 10.89 1.65
C GLN A 37 2.51 9.46 1.63
N THR A 38 2.92 8.96 0.47
CA THR A 38 3.43 7.61 0.32
C THR A 38 4.64 7.36 1.21
N THR A 39 4.64 6.26 1.95
CA THR A 39 5.65 5.83 2.93
C THR A 39 6.59 4.77 2.36
N GLN A 40 7.64 4.37 3.11
CA GLN A 40 8.48 3.22 2.73
C GLN A 40 7.74 1.89 2.85
N ILE A 41 6.66 1.83 3.61
CA ILE A 41 5.87 0.61 3.80
C ILE A 41 4.70 0.45 2.84
N GLY A 42 4.43 1.46 1.99
CA GLY A 42 3.32 1.41 1.04
C GLY A 42 1.94 1.48 1.69
N ILE A 43 1.89 1.91 2.96
CA ILE A 43 0.68 2.15 3.75
C ILE A 43 0.73 3.57 4.26
N TYR A 44 -0.27 4.37 3.92
CA TYR A 44 -0.29 5.79 4.28
C TYR A 44 -1.71 6.36 4.36
N ARG A 45 -1.86 7.47 5.09
CA ARG A 45 -3.15 8.15 5.22
C ARG A 45 -3.39 9.11 4.08
N ILE A 46 -4.55 8.97 3.45
CA ILE A 46 -4.99 9.85 2.38
C ILE A 46 -6.52 9.87 2.28
N THR A 47 -7.07 11.04 1.97
CA THR A 47 -8.53 11.18 1.77
C THR A 47 -8.86 11.27 0.29
N LYS A 48 -10.04 10.80 -0.10
CA LYS A 48 -10.56 10.98 -1.47
C LYS A 48 -10.64 12.47 -1.86
N LYS A 49 -10.88 13.37 -0.90
CA LYS A 49 -10.84 14.83 -1.11
C LYS A 49 -9.44 15.32 -1.47
N GLN A 50 -8.41 14.83 -0.80
CA GLN A 50 -7.01 15.16 -1.12
C GLN A 50 -6.65 14.67 -2.52
N MET A 51 -6.99 13.42 -2.84
CA MET A 51 -6.74 12.87 -4.18
C MET A 51 -7.45 13.69 -5.27
N ALA A 52 -8.71 14.07 -5.04
CA ALA A 52 -9.49 14.88 -5.96
C ALA A 52 -8.83 16.24 -6.20
N PHE A 53 -8.36 16.89 -5.14
CA PHE A 53 -7.63 18.15 -5.23
C PHE A 53 -6.30 18.00 -5.99
N ASP A 54 -5.49 17.00 -5.65
CA ASP A 54 -4.16 16.80 -6.25
C ASP A 54 -4.24 16.48 -7.75
N LEU A 55 -5.26 15.73 -8.17
CA LEU A 55 -5.47 15.28 -9.54
C LEU A 55 -6.31 16.26 -10.38
N GLY A 56 -6.95 17.24 -9.75
CA GLY A 56 -7.92 18.13 -10.42
C GLY A 56 -9.20 17.40 -10.84
N TYR A 57 -9.58 16.34 -10.13
CA TYR A 57 -10.76 15.53 -10.40
C TYR A 57 -11.90 15.84 -9.44
N SER A 58 -13.11 15.41 -9.79
CA SER A 58 -14.21 15.41 -8.82
C SER A 58 -14.05 14.26 -7.82
N ILE A 59 -14.75 14.35 -6.69
CA ILE A 59 -14.74 13.28 -5.67
C ILE A 59 -15.34 12.00 -6.26
N GLU A 60 -16.33 12.13 -7.15
CA GLU A 60 -17.00 11.02 -7.83
C GLU A 60 -16.04 10.30 -8.78
N SER A 61 -15.20 11.03 -9.53
CA SER A 61 -14.17 10.43 -10.39
C SER A 61 -13.13 9.65 -9.57
N VAL A 62 -12.66 10.23 -8.46
CA VAL A 62 -11.75 9.55 -7.53
C VAL A 62 -12.41 8.33 -6.91
N GLN A 63 -13.68 8.41 -6.54
CA GLN A 63 -14.44 7.27 -6.02
C GLN A 63 -14.46 6.13 -7.04
N ALA A 64 -14.79 6.42 -8.30
CA ALA A 64 -14.79 5.43 -9.37
C ALA A 64 -13.40 4.81 -9.60
N LEU A 65 -12.33 5.61 -9.56
CA LEU A 65 -10.94 5.13 -9.64
C LEU A 65 -10.60 4.21 -8.46
N MET A 66 -10.90 4.63 -7.23
CA MET A 66 -10.67 3.83 -6.03
C MET A 66 -11.41 2.48 -6.07
N ASP A 67 -12.65 2.48 -6.56
CA ASP A 67 -13.46 1.26 -6.70
C ASP A 67 -12.85 0.32 -7.74
N ARG A 68 -12.41 0.83 -8.90
CA ARG A 68 -11.67 0.04 -9.90
C ARG A 68 -10.40 -0.58 -9.33
N PHE A 69 -9.59 0.21 -8.61
CA PHE A 69 -8.32 -0.28 -8.06
C PHE A 69 -8.50 -1.29 -6.91
N THR A 70 -9.58 -1.16 -6.15
CA THR A 70 -9.89 -2.07 -5.03
C THR A 70 -10.56 -3.36 -5.52
N GLN A 71 -11.53 -3.26 -6.44
CA GLN A 71 -12.41 -4.37 -6.80
C GLN A 71 -12.02 -5.04 -8.13
N HIS A 72 -11.65 -4.25 -9.14
CA HIS A 72 -11.34 -4.77 -10.47
C HIS A 72 -9.88 -5.22 -10.57
N TYR A 73 -8.95 -4.31 -10.32
CA TYR A 73 -7.51 -4.63 -10.39
C TYR A 73 -6.98 -5.30 -9.13
N ASN A 74 -7.67 -5.14 -7.99
CA ASN A 74 -7.23 -5.64 -6.67
C ASN A 74 -5.76 -5.27 -6.36
N LEU A 75 -5.40 -4.01 -6.63
CA LEU A 75 -4.06 -3.46 -6.43
C LEU A 75 -3.92 -2.64 -5.15
N ILE A 76 -5.03 -2.26 -4.53
CA ILE A 76 -5.03 -1.52 -3.26
C ILE A 76 -6.09 -2.03 -2.30
N ARG A 77 -5.91 -1.71 -1.02
CA ARG A 77 -6.97 -1.68 -0.01
C ARG A 77 -7.09 -0.29 0.59
N TYR A 78 -8.30 0.10 0.98
CA TYR A 78 -8.56 1.37 1.63
C TYR A 78 -9.48 1.17 2.82
N ASN A 79 -9.04 1.63 3.99
CA ASN A 79 -9.88 1.68 5.18
C ASN A 79 -10.50 3.09 5.29
N PRO A 80 -11.84 3.24 5.19
CA PRO A 80 -12.48 4.55 5.25
C PRO A 80 -12.50 5.17 6.66
N GLU A 81 -12.35 4.36 7.72
CA GLU A 81 -12.34 4.81 9.11
C GLU A 81 -10.99 5.45 9.47
N THR A 82 -9.89 4.71 9.26
CA THR A 82 -8.52 5.19 9.52
C THR A 82 -7.98 6.08 8.39
N ARG A 83 -8.64 6.03 7.22
CA ARG A 83 -8.24 6.70 5.96
C ARG A 83 -6.90 6.22 5.44
N GLU A 84 -6.54 4.99 5.78
CA GLU A 84 -5.30 4.36 5.33
C GLU A 84 -5.50 3.64 4.01
N LEU A 85 -4.56 3.85 3.09
CA LEU A 85 -4.46 3.15 1.81
C LEU A 85 -3.23 2.26 1.86
N ALA A 86 -3.38 1.01 1.43
CA ALA A 86 -2.29 0.05 1.28
C ALA A 86 -2.16 -0.38 -0.18
N ILE A 87 -0.93 -0.39 -0.70
CA ILE A 87 -0.63 -0.78 -2.08
C ILE A 87 -0.14 -2.24 -2.11
N LYS A 88 -0.80 -3.07 -2.92
CA LYS A 88 -0.40 -4.46 -3.14
C LYS A 88 0.95 -4.51 -3.83
N ASN A 89 1.71 -5.58 -3.61
CA ASN A 89 3.04 -5.80 -4.19
C ASN A 89 4.08 -4.74 -3.79
N TRP A 90 3.80 -3.82 -2.86
CA TRP A 90 4.74 -2.77 -2.49
C TRP A 90 6.13 -3.31 -2.14
N GLY A 91 6.16 -4.36 -1.30
CA GLY A 91 7.40 -4.99 -0.87
C GLY A 91 8.18 -5.72 -1.96
N LYS A 92 7.49 -6.23 -3.00
CA LYS A 92 8.15 -6.85 -4.16
C LYS A 92 8.90 -5.80 -4.98
N ASP A 93 8.31 -4.62 -5.16
CA ASP A 93 8.81 -3.64 -6.12
C ASP A 93 9.73 -2.58 -5.48
N HIS A 94 9.61 -2.35 -4.16
CA HIS A 94 10.29 -1.24 -3.47
C HIS A 94 11.19 -1.65 -2.29
N LEU A 95 11.13 -2.91 -1.83
CA LEU A 95 11.88 -3.38 -0.64
C LEU A 95 12.99 -4.39 -0.99
N GLU A 96 13.58 -4.28 -2.18
CA GLU A 96 14.76 -5.06 -2.55
C GLU A 96 16.03 -4.42 -1.96
N ASN A 97 16.75 -5.16 -1.11
CA ASN A 97 18.02 -4.78 -0.48
C ASN A 97 17.98 -3.52 0.41
N CYS A 98 17.33 -3.62 1.58
CA CYS A 98 17.26 -2.54 2.57
C CYS A 98 18.45 -2.56 3.54
N GLY A 99 19.21 -1.45 3.60
CA GLY A 99 20.18 -1.22 4.67
C GLY A 99 19.52 -0.81 5.99
N LYS A 100 20.30 -0.76 7.08
CA LYS A 100 19.82 -0.40 8.43
C LYS A 100 18.95 0.87 8.49
N PRO A 101 19.29 2.00 7.84
CA PRO A 101 18.46 3.20 7.90
C PRO A 101 17.06 3.01 7.30
N VAL A 102 16.94 2.16 6.28
CA VAL A 102 15.64 1.85 5.66
C VAL A 102 14.82 0.94 6.56
N MET A 103 15.46 -0.05 7.20
CA MET A 103 14.80 -0.93 8.18
C MET A 103 14.27 -0.15 9.39
N ASP A 104 15.05 0.80 9.91
CA ASP A 104 14.61 1.67 11.02
C ASP A 104 13.40 2.54 10.61
N CYS A 105 13.40 3.04 9.36
CA CYS A 105 12.28 3.78 8.80
C CYS A 105 11.02 2.91 8.68
N ILE A 106 11.15 1.70 8.11
CA ILE A 106 10.05 0.72 7.99
C ILE A 106 9.45 0.44 9.37
N LEU A 107 10.30 0.14 10.37
CA LEU A 107 9.85 -0.13 11.73
C LEU A 107 9.10 1.07 12.33
N SER A 108 9.58 2.29 12.12
CA SER A 108 8.89 3.49 12.62
C SER A 108 7.53 3.69 11.95
N GLU A 109 7.43 3.51 10.63
CA GLU A 109 6.18 3.69 9.89
C GLU A 109 5.15 2.61 10.21
N LEU A 110 5.57 1.34 10.41
CA LEU A 110 4.67 0.25 10.79
C LEU A 110 3.97 0.50 12.13
N LYS A 111 4.64 1.16 13.08
CA LYS A 111 4.06 1.50 14.39
C LYS A 111 2.90 2.48 14.27
N GLU A 112 2.93 3.38 13.29
CA GLU A 112 1.94 4.43 13.06
C GLU A 112 0.69 3.94 12.31
N VAL A 113 0.73 2.74 11.73
CA VAL A 113 -0.44 2.14 11.06
C VAL A 113 -1.49 1.75 12.10
N GLU A 114 -2.72 2.24 11.91
CA GLU A 114 -3.86 1.94 12.78
C GLU A 114 -4.53 0.61 12.38
N ASP A 115 -4.77 0.39 11.08
CA ASP A 115 -5.37 -0.85 10.58
C ASP A 115 -4.31 -1.93 10.31
N ARG A 116 -4.15 -2.85 11.26
CA ARG A 116 -3.20 -3.97 11.17
C ARG A 116 -3.50 -4.93 10.01
N SER A 117 -4.74 -5.00 9.52
CA SER A 117 -5.09 -5.83 8.37
C SER A 117 -4.42 -5.35 7.08
N LEU A 118 -4.08 -4.06 6.99
CA LEU A 118 -3.33 -3.49 5.87
C LEU A 118 -1.86 -3.91 5.89
N ILE A 119 -1.27 -4.05 7.08
CA ILE A 119 0.10 -4.56 7.23
C ILE A 119 0.18 -5.99 6.70
N ARG A 120 -0.79 -6.83 7.09
CA ARG A 120 -0.91 -8.20 6.58
C ARG A 120 -1.04 -8.23 5.06
N TYR A 121 -1.91 -7.39 4.49
CA TYR A 121 -2.12 -7.31 3.04
C TYR A 121 -0.83 -7.00 2.26
N VAL A 122 0.01 -6.09 2.75
CA VAL A 122 1.30 -5.76 2.11
C VAL A 122 2.32 -6.88 2.31
N ALA A 123 2.33 -7.52 3.48
CA ALA A 123 3.31 -8.54 3.85
C ALA A 123 3.27 -9.80 2.96
N GLU A 124 2.11 -10.17 2.43
CA GLU A 124 1.88 -11.39 1.63
C GLU A 124 2.88 -11.57 0.47
N LEU A 125 3.36 -10.48 -0.11
CA LEU A 125 4.19 -10.48 -1.32
C LEU A 125 5.62 -9.99 -1.06
N ILE A 126 6.03 -9.84 0.20
CA ILE A 126 7.41 -9.53 0.59
C ILE A 126 8.26 -10.79 0.43
N ARG A 127 9.30 -10.71 -0.42
CA ARG A 127 10.22 -11.81 -0.70
C ARG A 127 11.37 -11.91 0.31
N ASN A 128 11.81 -10.78 0.85
CA ASN A 128 12.90 -10.74 1.82
C ASN A 128 12.38 -11.24 3.18
N PRO A 129 12.93 -12.34 3.74
CA PRO A 129 12.41 -12.96 4.96
C PRO A 129 12.54 -12.07 6.19
N ASP A 130 13.59 -11.25 6.29
CA ASP A 130 13.81 -10.35 7.43
C ASP A 130 12.77 -9.22 7.45
N ILE A 131 12.53 -8.63 6.27
CA ILE A 131 11.51 -7.58 6.10
C ILE A 131 10.11 -8.17 6.34
N ARG A 132 9.84 -9.36 5.82
CA ARG A 132 8.56 -10.04 6.01
C ARG A 132 8.30 -10.34 7.48
N SER A 133 9.30 -10.89 8.19
CA SER A 133 9.21 -11.17 9.63
C SER A 133 8.96 -9.89 10.44
N LEU A 134 9.55 -8.77 10.03
CA LEU A 134 9.29 -7.47 10.64
C LEU A 134 7.82 -7.05 10.49
N TYR A 135 7.22 -7.17 9.31
CA TYR A 135 5.79 -6.88 9.12
C TYR A 135 4.90 -7.83 9.93
N GLU A 136 5.21 -9.12 9.89
CA GLU A 136 4.49 -10.18 10.58
C GLU A 136 4.41 -9.96 12.10
N SER A 137 5.45 -9.38 12.70
CA SER A 137 5.45 -9.05 14.14
C SER A 137 4.35 -8.08 14.59
N PHE A 138 3.71 -7.35 13.66
CA PHE A 138 2.64 -6.40 13.95
C PHE A 138 1.22 -7.00 13.89
N TYR A 139 1.05 -8.28 13.51
CA TYR A 139 -0.27 -8.92 13.45
C TYR A 139 -0.30 -10.40 13.86
N ILE A 140 0.84 -11.07 14.04
CA ILE A 140 0.89 -12.47 14.51
C ILE A 140 0.31 -12.62 15.93
N HIS A 141 0.45 -11.61 16.80
CA HIS A 141 -0.09 -11.68 18.16
C HIS A 141 -1.62 -11.63 18.23
N GLU A 142 -2.30 -11.13 17.19
CA GLU A 142 -3.77 -11.12 17.13
C GLU A 142 -4.33 -12.54 16.88
N GLU A 143 -3.65 -13.38 16.09
CA GLU A 143 -4.12 -14.73 15.77
C GLU A 143 -4.12 -15.68 16.99
N ILE A 144 -3.22 -15.48 17.96
CA ILE A 144 -3.16 -16.29 19.18
C ILE A 144 -4.33 -15.94 20.12
N PHE A 145 -4.81 -14.69 20.10
CA PHE A 145 -5.92 -14.25 20.94
C PHE A 145 -7.27 -14.78 20.42
N PHE A 146 -7.53 -14.63 19.11
CA PHE A 146 -8.77 -15.11 18.50
C PHE A 146 -8.85 -16.65 18.39
N GLY A 147 -7.73 -17.36 18.27
CA GLY A 147 -7.70 -18.83 18.28
C GLY A 147 -8.01 -19.49 19.63
N SER A 148 -8.08 -18.69 20.71
CA SER A 148 -8.36 -19.18 22.07
C SER A 148 -9.82 -18.99 22.51
N GLU A 149 -10.59 -18.11 21.84
CA GLU A 149 -12.00 -17.85 22.16
C GLU A 149 -12.98 -18.77 21.40
N GLU A 150 -12.55 -19.46 20.35
CA GLU A 150 -13.40 -20.45 19.62
C GLU A 150 -13.36 -21.87 20.22
N LYS A 151 -12.72 -22.08 21.37
CA LYS A 151 -12.56 -23.40 22.02
C LYS A 151 -13.16 -23.51 23.42
N ASN A 152 -14.21 -22.75 23.74
CA ASN A 152 -15.01 -22.98 24.94
C ASN A 152 -16.51 -22.99 24.66
#